data_AF-A0ABD5MCI7-F1
#
_entry.id   AF-A0ABD5MCI7-F1
#
_cell.length_a   1.000
_cell.length_b   1.000
_cell.length_c   1.000
_cell.angle_alpha   90.00
_cell.angle_beta   90.00
_cell.angle_gamma   90.00
#
_symmetry.space_group_name_H-M   'P 1'
#
loop_
_entity.id
_entity.type
_entity.pdbx_description
1 polymer ?
#
loop_
_entity_poly.entity_id
_entity_poly.type
_entity_poly.pdbx_seq_one_letter_code
_entity_poly.pdbx_strand_id
1 'polypeptide(L)'
;MASRSDSTATTDAPAATDSVASVLADADFVRLVARADGDALAAAGLLARALRDLDVPFQARVDALGADAPATDEGVLLAVGADRSDADLAVAPTGADPASAQAFDIASTLVGDAPDPGLALAGVVAGGAHPGSVAGSLVERAEASGAVERRPGVAVPTDDVVDGLTHSTLWHAPVSGDAAAVADLLGPHADDAAAADDDERRRTVASLVALAVAGDDAGTSRGAEAVERALRPHATPEGPLATVGGFADVLNAVARERPGTGVALALGHGGRDAALDAWRDHAEAVHAALREAHTGRYDGVFAVRADVGGDADGPGADSRTAGRLATLARLARDFRSPEPFVVALDDGVAALSAVESGASDAADTLAAEFGAGPTPAWTGTATDAVVRVDPDAADADVIAAVRDATRTTRADRTPESEGSR
;
A
#
# COMPACT_ATOMS: atom_id res chain seq x y z
N MET A 1 -11.98 -23.90 -50.99
CA MET A 1 -12.44 -22.51 -50.80
C MET A 1 -13.70 -22.57 -49.95
N ALA A 2 -13.81 -22.09 -48.73
CA ALA A 2 -12.90 -21.34 -47.87
C ALA A 2 -13.19 -21.79 -46.43
N SER A 3 -12.14 -22.10 -45.66
CA SER A 3 -12.25 -22.33 -44.22
C SER A 3 -12.34 -20.96 -43.56
N ARG A 4 -13.44 -20.69 -42.85
CA ARG A 4 -13.51 -19.59 -41.89
C ARG A 4 -12.66 -20.01 -40.69
N SER A 5 -11.58 -19.29 -40.46
CA SER A 5 -10.85 -19.36 -39.20
C SER A 5 -11.63 -18.53 -38.18
N ASP A 6 -12.26 -19.21 -37.23
CA ASP A 6 -12.63 -18.61 -35.94
C ASP A 6 -11.33 -18.26 -35.23
N SER A 7 -11.06 -16.95 -35.11
CA SER A 7 -10.07 -16.43 -34.18
C SER A 7 -10.80 -16.19 -32.86
N THR A 8 -10.83 -17.20 -32.00
CA THR A 8 -11.14 -17.02 -30.59
C THR A 8 -10.04 -16.15 -29.98
N ALA A 9 -10.35 -14.89 -29.71
CA ALA A 9 -9.52 -13.99 -28.92
C ALA A 9 -9.31 -14.63 -27.54
N THR A 10 -8.04 -14.92 -27.23
CA THR A 10 -7.62 -15.36 -25.90
C THR A 10 -7.64 -14.15 -24.98
N THR A 11 -8.42 -14.25 -23.90
CA THR A 11 -8.51 -13.29 -22.80
C THR A 11 -7.16 -13.11 -22.09
N ASP A 12 -6.81 -11.84 -21.88
CA ASP A 12 -5.76 -11.22 -21.03
C ASP A 12 -4.58 -12.06 -20.57
N ALA A 13 -3.45 -11.88 -21.26
CA ALA A 13 -2.15 -11.91 -20.63
C ALA A 13 -1.69 -10.44 -20.43
N PRO A 14 -1.01 -10.11 -19.32
CA PRO A 14 -0.49 -8.76 -19.11
C PRO A 14 0.34 -8.35 -20.33
N ALA A 15 0.11 -7.13 -20.84
CA ALA A 15 0.87 -6.62 -21.97
C ALA A 15 2.36 -6.65 -21.64
N ALA A 16 3.17 -7.22 -22.53
CA ALA A 16 4.62 -7.27 -22.34
C ALA A 16 5.18 -5.85 -22.17
N THR A 17 6.16 -5.67 -21.29
CA THR A 17 6.84 -4.39 -20.99
C THR A 17 7.14 -3.57 -22.25
N ASP A 18 7.70 -4.21 -23.28
CA ASP A 18 8.06 -3.55 -24.54
C ASP A 18 6.83 -3.03 -25.31
N SER A 19 5.69 -3.73 -25.22
CA SER A 19 4.45 -3.30 -25.85
C SER A 19 3.90 -2.05 -25.17
N VAL A 20 3.91 -2.02 -23.84
CA VAL A 20 3.46 -0.85 -23.07
C VAL A 20 4.38 0.35 -23.36
N ALA A 21 5.69 0.14 -23.32
CA ALA A 21 6.66 1.20 -23.65
C ALA A 21 6.47 1.74 -25.07
N SER A 22 6.29 0.88 -26.07
CA SER A 22 6.06 1.32 -27.45
C SER A 22 4.82 2.19 -27.59
N VAL A 23 3.70 1.79 -26.99
CA VAL A 23 2.45 2.56 -27.06
C VAL A 23 2.60 3.91 -26.35
N LEU A 24 3.28 3.96 -25.22
CA LEU A 24 3.52 5.21 -24.48
C LEU A 24 4.45 6.17 -25.23
N ALA A 25 5.47 5.66 -25.94
CA ALA A 25 6.37 6.47 -26.73
C ALA A 25 5.70 7.10 -27.96
N ASP A 26 4.69 6.43 -28.53
CA ASP A 26 3.95 6.90 -29.71
C ASP A 26 2.70 7.74 -29.36
N ALA A 27 2.40 7.93 -28.07
CA ALA A 27 1.20 8.62 -27.63
C ALA A 27 1.31 10.15 -27.75
N ASP A 28 0.26 10.80 -28.28
CA ASP A 28 0.15 12.27 -28.29
C ASP A 28 -0.16 12.86 -26.91
N PHE A 29 -0.82 12.06 -26.05
CA PHE A 29 -1.22 12.44 -24.70
C PHE A 29 -1.49 11.19 -23.86
N VAL A 30 -1.06 11.16 -22.59
CA VAL A 30 -1.30 10.03 -21.67
C VAL A 30 -2.07 10.46 -20.43
N ARG A 31 -3.10 9.71 -20.05
CA ARG A 31 -3.85 9.85 -18.79
C ARG A 31 -3.47 8.71 -17.86
N LEU A 32 -2.74 9.02 -16.79
CA LEU A 32 -2.41 8.06 -15.74
C LEU A 32 -3.49 8.11 -14.66
N VAL A 33 -4.12 6.96 -14.40
CA VAL A 33 -5.11 6.78 -13.34
C VAL A 33 -4.56 5.74 -12.37
N ALA A 34 -4.04 6.20 -11.24
CA ALA A 34 -3.46 5.34 -10.21
C ALA A 34 -4.49 4.96 -9.14
N ARG A 35 -4.44 3.72 -8.65
CA ARG A 35 -5.13 3.32 -7.42
C ARG A 35 -4.60 4.12 -6.22
N ALA A 36 -5.45 4.39 -5.22
CA ALA A 36 -5.08 5.13 -4.00
C ALA A 36 -4.23 4.31 -3.00
N ASP A 37 -3.06 3.87 -3.43
CA ASP A 37 -2.00 3.30 -2.59
C ASP A 37 -0.61 3.76 -3.04
N GLY A 38 0.39 3.47 -2.21
CA GLY A 38 1.76 3.90 -2.46
C GLY A 38 2.49 3.17 -3.59
N ASP A 39 2.11 1.92 -3.91
CA ASP A 39 2.70 1.17 -5.02
C ASP A 39 2.28 1.78 -6.37
N ALA A 40 0.97 1.95 -6.55
CA ALA A 40 0.37 2.57 -7.72
C ALA A 40 0.81 4.03 -7.88
N LEU A 41 0.92 4.78 -6.78
CA LEU A 41 1.41 6.16 -6.80
C LEU A 41 2.88 6.23 -7.23
N ALA A 42 3.74 5.33 -6.72
CA ALA A 42 5.13 5.25 -7.14
C ALA A 42 5.26 4.87 -8.62
N ALA A 43 4.51 3.86 -9.05
CA ALA A 43 4.43 3.43 -10.44
C ALA A 43 4.02 4.57 -11.39
N ALA A 44 2.96 5.31 -11.04
CA ALA A 44 2.52 6.46 -11.82
C ALA A 44 3.58 7.58 -11.84
N GLY A 45 4.28 7.81 -10.73
CA GLY A 45 5.39 8.75 -10.66
C GLY A 45 6.55 8.40 -11.60
N LEU A 46 6.95 7.12 -11.63
CA LEU A 46 8.00 6.62 -12.52
C LEU A 46 7.63 6.82 -14.00
N LEU A 47 6.43 6.39 -14.38
CA LEU A 47 5.93 6.50 -15.75
C LEU A 47 5.79 7.96 -16.18
N ALA A 48 5.25 8.81 -15.31
CA ALA A 48 5.08 10.22 -15.60
C ALA A 48 6.42 10.98 -15.72
N ARG A 49 7.46 10.57 -14.96
CA ARG A 49 8.83 11.08 -15.15
C ARG A 49 9.40 10.65 -16.51
N ALA A 50 9.24 9.39 -16.90
CA ALA A 50 9.68 8.90 -18.20
C ALA A 50 8.96 9.60 -19.37
N LEU A 51 7.65 9.80 -19.26
CA LEU A 51 6.87 10.55 -20.26
C LEU A 51 7.35 12.00 -20.38
N ARG A 52 7.67 12.66 -19.25
CA ARG A 52 8.26 14.00 -19.26
C ARG A 52 9.58 14.04 -20.00
N ASP A 53 10.45 13.06 -19.77
CA ASP A 53 11.77 12.99 -20.41
C ASP A 53 11.68 12.72 -21.92
N LEU A 54 10.56 12.13 -22.37
CA LEU A 54 10.21 11.94 -23.79
C LEU A 54 9.42 13.12 -24.39
N ASP A 55 9.18 14.19 -23.63
CA ASP A 55 8.31 15.31 -24.02
C ASP A 55 6.87 14.89 -24.39
N VAL A 56 6.38 13.76 -23.84
CA VAL A 56 5.00 13.30 -24.00
C VAL A 56 4.10 13.97 -22.95
N PRO A 57 3.11 14.78 -23.36
CA PRO A 57 2.21 15.44 -22.40
C PRO A 57 1.36 14.41 -21.65
N PHE A 58 1.14 14.65 -20.35
CA PHE A 58 0.34 13.75 -19.53
C PHE A 58 -0.51 14.47 -18.48
N GLN A 59 -1.52 13.74 -18.00
CA GLN A 59 -2.27 14.07 -16.78
C GLN A 59 -2.23 12.87 -15.84
N ALA A 60 -1.86 13.10 -14.57
CA ALA A 60 -1.89 12.08 -13.53
C ALA A 60 -2.97 12.40 -12.50
N ARG A 61 -3.78 11.39 -12.15
CA ARG A 61 -4.72 11.42 -11.03
C ARG A 61 -4.62 10.13 -10.23
N VAL A 62 -4.99 10.22 -8.96
CA VAL A 62 -5.17 9.07 -8.07
C VAL A 62 -6.66 8.91 -7.83
N ASP A 63 -7.20 7.73 -8.15
CA ASP A 63 -8.62 7.44 -8.02
C ASP A 63 -8.96 7.03 -6.60
N ALA A 64 -9.90 7.80 -6.03
CA ALA A 64 -10.64 7.37 -4.86
C ALA A 64 -11.54 6.17 -5.23
N LEU A 65 -11.92 5.41 -4.20
CA LEU A 65 -12.88 4.33 -4.33
C LEU A 65 -14.15 4.81 -5.06
N GLY A 66 -14.59 4.08 -6.08
CA GLY A 66 -15.80 4.38 -6.85
C GLY A 66 -15.75 5.69 -7.66
N ALA A 67 -14.56 6.22 -7.97
CA ALA A 67 -14.44 7.38 -8.85
C ALA A 67 -14.90 7.04 -10.28
N ASP A 68 -15.65 7.97 -10.88
CA ASP A 68 -16.07 7.84 -12.28
C ASP A 68 -14.86 7.74 -13.21
N ALA A 69 -15.04 6.93 -14.26
CA ALA A 69 -14.17 6.91 -15.42
C ALA A 69 -13.92 8.34 -15.92
N PRO A 70 -12.68 8.71 -16.26
CA PRO A 70 -12.45 9.98 -16.95
C PRO A 70 -13.24 10.00 -18.26
N ALA A 71 -13.81 11.15 -18.62
CA ALA A 71 -14.44 11.30 -19.94
C ALA A 71 -13.37 11.14 -21.04
N THR A 72 -13.50 10.11 -21.88
CA THR A 72 -12.52 9.72 -22.91
C THR A 72 -13.01 10.10 -24.30
N ASP A 73 -12.37 11.08 -24.94
CA ASP A 73 -12.46 11.26 -26.41
C ASP A 73 -11.06 11.32 -27.08
N GLU A 74 -9.97 11.56 -26.33
CA GLU A 74 -8.60 11.73 -26.85
C GLU A 74 -7.51 11.29 -25.84
N GLY A 75 -6.45 10.67 -26.35
CA GLY A 75 -5.25 10.21 -25.61
C GLY A 75 -5.29 8.73 -25.19
N VAL A 76 -4.17 8.22 -24.65
CA VAL A 76 -4.06 6.87 -24.08
C VAL A 76 -4.43 6.91 -22.60
N LEU A 77 -5.42 6.11 -22.19
CA LEU A 77 -5.78 5.89 -20.79
C LEU A 77 -5.00 4.71 -20.21
N LEU A 78 -4.12 5.02 -19.26
CA LEU A 78 -3.30 4.03 -18.55
C LEU A 78 -3.78 3.87 -17.11
N ALA A 79 -4.30 2.69 -16.79
CA ALA A 79 -4.60 2.30 -15.42
C ALA A 79 -3.34 1.82 -14.71
N VAL A 80 -3.13 2.25 -13.46
CA VAL A 80 -1.94 1.94 -12.67
C VAL A 80 -2.36 1.40 -11.30
N GLY A 81 -1.84 0.23 -10.93
CA GLY A 81 -2.14 -0.45 -9.66
C GLY A 81 -3.40 -1.32 -9.67
N ALA A 82 -4.25 -1.22 -10.69
CA ALA A 82 -5.41 -2.07 -10.89
C ALA A 82 -5.82 -2.11 -12.36
N ASP A 83 -6.43 -3.21 -12.77
CA ASP A 83 -7.04 -3.33 -14.08
C ASP A 83 -8.33 -2.51 -14.16
N ARG A 84 -8.60 -2.00 -15.36
CA ARG A 84 -9.78 -1.18 -15.65
C ARG A 84 -10.29 -1.52 -17.05
N SER A 85 -11.58 -1.84 -17.14
CA SER A 85 -12.20 -2.24 -18.41
C SER A 85 -12.31 -1.10 -19.43
N ASP A 86 -12.22 0.14 -18.97
CA ASP A 86 -12.22 1.36 -19.78
C ASP A 86 -10.82 1.85 -20.17
N ALA A 87 -9.75 1.24 -19.64
CA ALA A 87 -8.38 1.65 -19.94
C ALA A 87 -7.82 0.99 -21.21
N ASP A 88 -7.01 1.73 -21.95
CA ASP A 88 -6.31 1.22 -23.14
C ASP A 88 -5.15 0.30 -22.75
N LEU A 89 -4.52 0.59 -21.61
CA LEU A 89 -3.39 -0.14 -21.03
C LEU A 89 -3.53 -0.25 -19.51
N ALA A 90 -2.92 -1.28 -18.93
CA ALA A 90 -2.82 -1.44 -17.49
C ALA A 90 -1.39 -1.82 -17.06
N VAL A 91 -0.95 -1.23 -15.93
CA VAL A 91 0.23 -1.64 -15.17
C VAL A 91 -0.27 -1.99 -13.77
N ALA A 92 -0.54 -3.26 -13.54
CA ALA A 92 -1.15 -3.77 -12.33
C ALA A 92 -0.28 -4.86 -11.68
N PRO A 93 -0.36 -5.04 -10.35
CA PRO A 93 0.39 -6.10 -9.68
C PRO A 93 0.06 -7.48 -10.27
N THR A 94 1.08 -8.27 -10.58
CA THR A 94 0.91 -9.63 -11.11
C THR A 94 1.36 -10.64 -10.06
N GLY A 95 0.41 -11.25 -9.36
CA GLY A 95 0.72 -12.13 -8.24
C GLY A 95 1.44 -11.38 -7.11
N ALA A 96 2.71 -11.69 -6.87
CA ALA A 96 3.54 -11.03 -5.85
C ALA A 96 4.36 -9.85 -6.39
N ASP A 97 4.36 -9.63 -7.70
CA ASP A 97 5.15 -8.60 -8.36
C ASP A 97 4.43 -7.23 -8.29
N PRO A 98 5.02 -6.21 -7.62
CA PRO A 98 4.39 -4.89 -7.48
C PRO A 98 4.35 -4.08 -8.78
N ALA A 99 3.39 -3.17 -8.88
CA ALA A 99 3.23 -2.30 -10.06
C ALA A 99 4.43 -1.36 -10.25
N SER A 100 5.06 -0.91 -9.16
CA SER A 100 6.22 0.00 -9.23
C SER A 100 7.46 -0.67 -9.83
N ALA A 101 7.63 -1.99 -9.65
CA ALA A 101 8.73 -2.73 -10.25
C ALA A 101 8.52 -2.86 -11.77
N GLN A 102 7.30 -3.21 -12.20
CA GLN A 102 6.95 -3.24 -13.62
C GLN A 102 7.07 -1.86 -14.26
N ALA A 103 6.60 -0.80 -13.59
CA ALA A 103 6.72 0.57 -14.05
C ALA A 103 8.18 1.02 -14.17
N PHE A 104 9.07 0.58 -13.27
CA PHE A 104 10.50 0.84 -13.38
C PHE A 104 11.06 0.20 -14.66
N ASP A 105 10.73 -1.05 -14.95
CA ASP A 105 11.21 -1.72 -16.16
C ASP A 105 10.68 -1.06 -17.44
N ILE A 106 9.39 -0.67 -17.47
CA ILE A 106 8.81 0.10 -18.58
C ILE A 106 9.55 1.44 -18.76
N ALA A 107 9.74 2.18 -17.67
CA ALA A 107 10.46 3.45 -17.70
C ALA A 107 11.92 3.25 -18.16
N SER A 108 12.58 2.17 -17.76
CA SER A 108 13.93 1.84 -18.23
C SER A 108 13.97 1.54 -19.72
N THR A 109 12.95 0.88 -20.28
CA THR A 109 12.83 0.69 -21.72
C THR A 109 12.61 2.01 -22.46
N LEU A 110 11.85 2.94 -21.87
CA LEU A 110 11.55 4.25 -22.46
C LEU A 110 12.76 5.20 -22.50
N VAL A 111 13.49 5.32 -21.39
CA VAL A 111 14.49 6.38 -21.18
C VAL A 111 15.89 5.90 -20.75
N GLY A 112 16.10 4.58 -20.65
CA GLY A 112 17.38 3.98 -20.25
C GLY A 112 17.61 3.98 -18.74
N ASP A 113 18.82 4.32 -18.29
CA ASP A 113 19.25 4.25 -16.88
C ASP A 113 18.77 5.44 -16.01
N ALA A 114 17.84 6.25 -16.50
CA ALA A 114 17.31 7.44 -15.82
C ALA A 114 16.27 7.22 -14.69
N PRO A 115 15.46 6.13 -14.66
CA PRO A 115 14.41 5.99 -13.66
C PRO A 115 14.95 5.94 -12.22
N ASP A 116 14.23 6.56 -11.28
CA ASP A 116 14.59 6.64 -9.86
C ASP A 116 14.39 5.29 -9.15
N PRO A 117 15.46 4.57 -8.80
CA PRO A 117 15.32 3.26 -8.17
C PRO A 117 14.82 3.36 -6.72
N GLY A 118 15.04 4.49 -6.05
CA GLY A 118 14.55 4.72 -4.69
C GLY A 118 13.02 4.81 -4.65
N LEU A 119 12.40 5.51 -5.61
CA LEU A 119 10.95 5.57 -5.75
C LEU A 119 10.34 4.21 -6.08
N ALA A 120 10.96 3.44 -6.97
CA ALA A 120 10.49 2.11 -7.32
C ALA A 120 10.52 1.15 -6.13
N LEU A 121 11.63 1.14 -5.37
CA LEU A 121 11.76 0.35 -4.15
C LEU A 121 10.77 0.79 -3.06
N ALA A 122 10.49 2.08 -2.94
CA ALA A 122 9.47 2.58 -2.02
C ALA A 122 8.06 2.09 -2.40
N GLY A 123 7.74 2.06 -3.70
CA GLY A 123 6.50 1.44 -4.19
C GLY A 123 6.40 -0.05 -3.86
N VAL A 124 7.49 -0.80 -4.03
CA VAL A 124 7.55 -2.23 -3.70
C VAL A 124 7.24 -2.46 -2.22
N VAL A 125 7.86 -1.66 -1.32
CA VAL A 125 7.58 -1.73 0.11
C VAL A 125 6.15 -1.29 0.43
N ALA A 126 5.63 -0.27 -0.26
CA ALA A 126 4.28 0.24 -0.05
C ALA A 126 3.20 -0.79 -0.42
N GLY A 127 3.46 -1.62 -1.44
CA GLY A 127 2.65 -2.79 -1.81
C GLY A 127 2.77 -3.97 -0.85
N GLY A 128 3.53 -3.85 0.24
CA GLY A 128 3.70 -4.87 1.28
C GLY A 128 4.75 -5.94 0.97
N ALA A 129 5.45 -5.83 -0.15
CA ALA A 129 6.48 -6.78 -0.56
C ALA A 129 7.86 -6.41 0.01
N HIS A 130 8.67 -7.42 0.33
CA HIS A 130 10.06 -7.20 0.75
C HIS A 130 10.96 -7.04 -0.50
N PRO A 131 11.68 -5.91 -0.68
CA PRO A 131 12.39 -5.63 -1.92
C PRO A 131 13.43 -6.68 -2.30
N GLY A 132 14.14 -7.25 -1.33
CA GLY A 132 15.12 -8.31 -1.60
C GLY A 132 14.49 -9.62 -2.09
N SER A 133 13.18 -9.80 -1.94
CA SER A 133 12.46 -11.01 -2.34
C SER A 133 11.86 -10.91 -3.74
N VAL A 134 11.39 -9.73 -4.13
CA VAL A 134 10.67 -9.52 -5.41
C VAL A 134 11.41 -8.62 -6.40
N ALA A 135 12.38 -7.83 -5.94
CA ALA A 135 13.06 -6.80 -6.73
C ALA A 135 14.59 -6.80 -6.52
N GLY A 136 15.21 -7.98 -6.41
CA GLY A 136 16.63 -8.13 -6.09
C GLY A 136 17.58 -7.39 -7.03
N SER A 137 17.36 -7.47 -8.35
CA SER A 137 18.15 -6.74 -9.35
C SER A 137 18.02 -5.21 -9.22
N LEU A 138 16.85 -4.72 -8.83
CA LEU A 138 16.60 -3.30 -8.58
C LEU A 138 17.34 -2.84 -7.31
N VAL A 139 17.36 -3.66 -6.25
CA VAL A 139 18.15 -3.39 -5.03
C VAL A 139 19.63 -3.29 -5.37
N GLU A 140 20.18 -4.26 -6.10
CA GLU A 140 21.58 -4.26 -6.53
C GLU A 140 21.93 -3.01 -7.36
N ARG A 141 21.04 -2.61 -8.28
CA ARG A 141 21.20 -1.38 -9.07
C ARG A 141 21.16 -0.12 -8.20
N ALA A 142 20.25 -0.06 -7.24
CA ALA A 142 20.13 1.07 -6.32
C ALA A 142 21.35 1.21 -5.41
N GLU A 143 21.90 0.11 -4.92
CA GLU A 143 23.13 0.10 -4.11
C GLU A 143 24.35 0.47 -4.96
N ALA A 144 24.47 -0.08 -6.17
CA ALA A 144 25.58 0.20 -7.08
C ALA A 144 25.64 1.66 -7.53
N SER A 145 24.49 2.32 -7.64
CA SER A 145 24.39 3.76 -7.95
C SER A 145 24.52 4.66 -6.72
N GLY A 146 24.53 4.10 -5.50
CA GLY A 146 24.52 4.87 -4.25
C GLY A 146 23.18 5.53 -3.93
N ALA A 147 22.11 5.20 -4.67
CA ALA A 147 20.75 5.71 -4.41
C ALA A 147 20.21 5.20 -3.07
N VAL A 148 20.64 3.99 -2.66
CA VAL A 148 20.31 3.43 -1.36
C VAL A 148 21.52 2.81 -0.66
N GLU A 149 21.46 2.76 0.67
CA GLU A 149 22.47 2.10 1.50
C GLU A 149 21.79 1.26 2.60
N ARG A 150 22.11 -0.03 2.69
CA ARG A 150 21.62 -0.88 3.78
C ARG A 150 22.37 -0.56 5.09
N ARG A 151 21.63 -0.14 6.13
CA ARG A 151 22.20 0.18 7.45
C ARG A 151 21.39 -0.40 8.62
N PRO A 152 21.97 -0.54 9.82
CA PRO A 152 21.18 -0.81 11.03
C PRO A 152 20.16 0.30 11.30
N GLY A 153 19.14 0.04 12.13
CA GLY A 153 18.17 1.06 12.53
C GLY A 153 16.74 0.75 12.13
N VAL A 154 15.94 1.80 12.05
CA VAL A 154 14.49 1.75 11.78
C VAL A 154 14.13 2.52 10.52
N ALA A 155 13.17 2.02 9.77
CA ALA A 155 12.64 2.65 8.56
C ALA A 155 11.71 3.80 8.93
N VAL A 156 12.26 5.02 8.93
CA VAL A 156 11.51 6.26 9.19
C VAL A 156 11.74 7.27 8.06
N PRO A 157 10.77 8.18 7.79
CA PRO A 157 10.88 9.13 6.69
C PRO A 157 11.78 10.35 7.03
N THR A 158 12.07 10.56 8.30
CA THR A 158 12.79 11.72 8.86
C THR A 158 14.06 11.29 9.58
N ASP A 159 14.97 12.25 9.81
CA ASP A 159 16.13 12.02 10.69
C ASP A 159 15.73 12.06 12.17
N ASP A 160 14.66 12.78 12.51
CA ASP A 160 14.03 12.72 13.84
C ASP A 160 13.40 11.34 14.05
N VAL A 161 14.08 10.51 14.85
CA VAL A 161 13.67 9.13 15.13
C VAL A 161 12.44 9.06 16.03
N VAL A 162 12.20 10.06 16.89
CA VAL A 162 11.01 10.11 17.75
C VAL A 162 9.79 10.42 16.89
N ASP A 163 9.85 11.46 16.06
CA ASP A 163 8.78 11.79 15.10
C ASP A 163 8.53 10.61 14.14
N GLY A 164 9.63 10.03 13.64
CA GLY A 164 9.64 8.84 12.79
C GLY A 164 8.87 7.66 13.37
N LEU A 165 9.20 7.26 14.60
CA LEU A 165 8.59 6.10 15.26
C LEU A 165 7.19 6.37 15.78
N THR A 166 6.90 7.60 16.22
CA THR A 166 5.57 8.01 16.69
C THR A 166 4.51 7.81 15.62
N HIS A 167 4.83 8.22 14.39
CA HIS A 167 3.88 8.25 13.28
C HIS A 167 4.10 7.13 12.25
N SER A 168 4.97 6.16 12.50
CA SER A 168 5.17 5.09 11.52
C SER A 168 4.05 4.05 11.54
N THR A 169 3.47 3.77 10.38
CA THR A 169 2.48 2.69 10.21
C THR A 169 3.10 1.36 9.77
N LEU A 170 4.44 1.26 9.81
CA LEU A 170 5.19 0.02 9.56
C LEU A 170 5.26 -0.89 10.80
N TRP A 171 4.91 -0.37 11.97
CA TRP A 171 4.92 -1.10 13.22
C TRP A 171 3.75 -0.66 14.11
N HIS A 172 3.46 -1.47 15.13
CA HIS A 172 2.55 -1.05 16.19
C HIS A 172 2.95 -1.68 17.52
N ALA A 173 3.00 -0.84 18.55
CA ALA A 173 3.24 -1.20 19.95
C ALA A 173 2.45 -0.23 20.86
N PRO A 174 2.44 -0.43 22.19
CA PRO A 174 1.69 0.44 23.10
C PRO A 174 2.10 1.93 23.05
N VAL A 175 3.33 2.22 22.61
CA VAL A 175 3.86 3.60 22.48
C VAL A 175 3.50 4.27 21.14
N SER A 176 2.98 3.54 20.15
CA SER A 176 2.68 4.09 18.83
C SER A 176 1.64 5.22 18.90
N GLY A 177 1.87 6.31 18.18
CA GLY A 177 1.05 7.52 18.23
C GLY A 177 1.24 8.38 19.50
N ASP A 178 2.22 8.09 20.36
CA ASP A 178 2.53 8.89 21.55
C ASP A 178 4.04 9.25 21.57
N ALA A 179 4.35 10.49 21.19
CA ALA A 179 5.73 10.98 21.12
C ALA A 179 6.44 10.96 22.47
N ALA A 180 5.72 11.19 23.57
CA ALA A 180 6.31 11.14 24.90
C ALA A 180 6.66 9.70 25.29
N ALA A 181 5.76 8.74 25.01
CA ALA A 181 6.01 7.33 25.26
C ALA A 181 7.15 6.77 24.37
N VAL A 182 7.26 7.23 23.12
CA VAL A 182 8.39 6.90 22.24
C VAL A 182 9.70 7.48 22.78
N ALA A 183 9.73 8.75 23.18
CA ALA A 183 10.91 9.36 23.75
C ALA A 183 11.36 8.62 25.03
N ASP A 184 10.42 8.26 25.90
CA ASP A 184 10.68 7.48 27.12
C ASP A 184 11.22 6.07 26.79
N LEU A 185 10.69 5.40 25.76
CA LEU A 185 11.21 4.11 25.28
C LEU A 185 12.65 4.22 24.81
N LEU A 186 12.99 5.27 24.05
CA LEU A 186 14.33 5.48 23.50
C LEU A 186 15.34 5.99 24.54
N GLY A 187 14.86 6.69 25.56
CA GLY A 187 15.68 7.30 26.62
C GLY A 187 16.83 8.14 26.03
N PRO A 188 18.09 7.88 26.39
CA PRO A 188 19.24 8.67 25.90
C PRO A 188 19.48 8.52 24.39
N HIS A 189 18.84 7.58 23.71
CA HIS A 189 18.99 7.34 22.28
C HIS A 189 18.02 8.16 21.42
N ALA A 190 17.09 8.89 22.05
CA ALA A 190 16.19 9.82 21.37
C ALA A 190 16.93 11.01 20.75
N ASP A 191 18.03 11.45 21.38
CA ASP A 191 18.81 12.60 20.93
C ASP A 191 19.92 12.19 19.95
N ASP A 192 19.86 12.69 18.72
CA ASP A 192 20.87 12.42 17.69
C ASP A 192 22.24 13.02 18.03
N ALA A 193 22.29 14.06 18.86
CA ALA A 193 23.52 14.75 19.25
C ALA A 193 24.40 13.95 20.24
N ALA A 194 23.89 12.85 20.81
CA ALA A 194 24.49 12.19 21.97
C ALA A 194 25.47 11.04 21.64
N ALA A 195 25.51 10.51 20.41
CA ALA A 195 26.27 9.29 20.11
C ALA A 195 27.54 9.53 19.28
N ALA A 196 28.69 9.07 19.80
CA ALA A 196 29.95 9.01 19.08
C ALA A 196 30.03 7.84 18.07
N ASP A 197 29.12 6.86 18.17
CA ASP A 197 28.92 5.75 17.22
C ASP A 197 27.43 5.66 16.84
N ASP A 198 27.11 6.25 15.69
CA ASP A 198 25.75 6.35 15.15
C ASP A 198 25.16 4.97 14.78
N ASP A 199 26.02 4.00 14.50
CA ASP A 199 25.64 2.66 14.07
C ASP A 199 25.17 1.80 15.26
N GLU A 200 25.88 1.90 16.39
CA GLU A 200 25.47 1.26 17.64
C GLU A 200 24.19 1.87 18.20
N ARG A 201 24.04 3.19 18.10
CA ARG A 201 22.78 3.87 18.46
C ARG A 201 21.62 3.33 17.64
N ARG A 202 21.78 3.25 16.30
CA ARG A 202 20.75 2.69 15.41
C ARG A 202 20.39 1.24 15.75
N ARG A 203 21.37 0.38 16.05
CA ARG A 203 21.10 -1.00 16.51
C ARG A 203 20.32 -1.04 17.81
N THR A 204 20.65 -0.14 18.74
CA THR A 204 19.96 -0.05 20.03
C THR A 204 18.50 0.36 19.82
N VAL A 205 18.25 1.41 19.03
CA VAL A 205 16.88 1.85 18.67
C VAL A 205 16.08 0.73 18.02
N ALA A 206 16.65 0.05 17.02
CA ALA A 206 16.01 -1.09 16.37
C ALA A 206 15.65 -2.22 17.36
N SER A 207 16.54 -2.48 18.32
CA SER A 207 16.32 -3.51 19.35
C SER A 207 15.20 -3.11 20.32
N LEU A 208 15.14 -1.84 20.73
CA LEU A 208 14.08 -1.32 21.59
C LEU A 208 12.71 -1.42 20.91
N VAL A 209 12.64 -1.10 19.62
CA VAL A 209 11.41 -1.26 18.82
C VAL A 209 10.99 -2.72 18.73
N ALA A 210 11.92 -3.63 18.40
CA ALA A 210 11.63 -5.07 18.35
C ALA A 210 11.14 -5.60 19.70
N LEU A 211 11.75 -5.17 20.81
CA LEU A 211 11.33 -5.55 22.16
C LEU A 211 9.98 -4.95 22.55
N ALA A 212 9.68 -3.72 22.14
CA ALA A 212 8.39 -3.08 22.39
C ALA A 212 7.24 -3.82 21.68
N VAL A 213 7.46 -4.30 20.45
CA VAL A 213 6.48 -5.14 19.74
C VAL A 213 6.37 -6.53 20.39
N ALA A 214 7.49 -7.19 20.66
CA ALA A 214 7.49 -8.56 21.19
C ALA A 214 6.97 -8.64 22.64
N GLY A 215 7.11 -7.55 23.41
CA GLY A 215 6.66 -7.43 24.81
C GLY A 215 5.25 -6.89 24.97
N ASP A 216 4.50 -6.68 23.88
CA ASP A 216 3.12 -6.22 23.94
C ASP A 216 2.18 -7.37 24.32
N ASP A 217 1.50 -7.25 25.46
CA ASP A 217 0.53 -8.23 25.96
C ASP A 217 -0.68 -8.42 25.02
N ALA A 218 -1.03 -7.39 24.25
CA ALA A 218 -2.08 -7.45 23.22
C ALA A 218 -1.53 -7.91 21.84
N GLY A 219 -0.22 -8.17 21.77
CA GLY A 219 0.48 -8.60 20.57
C GLY A 219 0.22 -10.07 20.19
N THR A 220 0.70 -10.43 19.00
CA THR A 220 0.75 -11.81 18.52
C THR A 220 2.16 -12.15 18.04
N SER A 221 2.48 -13.44 17.87
CA SER A 221 3.77 -13.85 17.30
C SER A 221 4.01 -13.28 15.91
N ARG A 222 2.94 -13.06 15.13
CA ARG A 222 3.00 -12.42 13.81
C ARG A 222 3.54 -10.99 13.89
N GLY A 223 3.26 -10.27 14.98
CA GLY A 223 3.80 -8.91 15.17
C GLY A 223 5.32 -8.89 15.22
N ALA A 224 5.95 -9.89 15.84
CA ALA A 224 7.40 -10.02 15.91
C ALA A 224 8.05 -10.31 14.54
N GLU A 225 7.34 -10.94 13.61
CA GLU A 225 7.78 -11.10 12.22
C GLU A 225 7.49 -9.83 11.40
N ALA A 226 6.32 -9.22 11.60
CA ALA A 226 5.88 -8.04 10.86
C ALA A 226 6.80 -6.83 11.11
N VAL A 227 7.29 -6.65 12.34
CA VAL A 227 8.21 -5.55 12.69
C VAL A 227 9.53 -5.61 11.93
N GLU A 228 9.95 -6.79 11.43
CA GLU A 228 11.19 -6.91 10.65
C GLU A 228 11.19 -6.01 9.40
N ARG A 229 10.01 -5.69 8.84
CA ARG A 229 9.87 -4.75 7.71
C ARG A 229 10.31 -3.33 8.06
N ALA A 230 10.21 -2.95 9.33
CA ALA A 230 10.68 -1.66 9.83
C ALA A 230 12.15 -1.68 10.23
N LEU A 231 12.83 -2.84 10.27
CA LEU A 231 14.20 -2.97 10.77
C LEU A 231 15.22 -3.07 9.63
N ARG A 232 16.45 -2.62 9.93
CA ARG A 232 17.58 -2.58 8.99
C ARG A 232 17.17 -1.91 7.67
N PRO A 233 16.80 -0.63 7.66
CA PRO A 233 16.30 0.02 6.45
C PRO A 233 17.37 0.14 5.36
N HIS A 234 16.90 0.35 4.13
CA HIS A 234 17.69 1.01 3.09
C HIS A 234 17.55 2.52 3.28
N ALA A 235 18.63 3.18 3.68
CA ALA A 235 18.72 4.64 3.72
C ALA A 235 18.75 5.20 2.30
N THR A 236 18.31 6.45 2.14
CA THR A 236 18.27 7.16 0.86
C THR A 236 19.00 8.50 1.00
N PRO A 237 20.35 8.52 0.93
CA PRO A 237 21.16 9.70 1.27
C PRO A 237 20.79 10.97 0.49
N GLU A 238 20.50 10.80 -0.80
CA GLU A 238 20.11 11.90 -1.71
C GLU A 238 18.60 11.90 -2.02
N GLY A 239 17.83 11.05 -1.33
CA GLY A 239 16.41 10.87 -1.58
C GLY A 239 15.54 11.92 -0.88
N PRO A 240 14.25 12.03 -1.27
CA PRO A 240 13.34 12.99 -0.67
C PRO A 240 12.98 12.68 0.80
N LEU A 241 13.15 11.42 1.22
CA LEU A 241 12.91 10.93 2.59
C LEU A 241 14.16 10.17 3.07
N ALA A 242 14.29 9.93 4.38
CA ALA A 242 15.50 9.36 4.97
C ALA A 242 15.70 7.84 4.69
N THR A 243 14.62 7.11 4.44
CA THR A 243 14.68 5.66 4.13
C THR A 243 13.64 5.25 3.10
N VAL A 244 13.90 4.15 2.38
CA VAL A 244 12.94 3.54 1.45
C VAL A 244 11.63 3.16 2.15
N GLY A 245 11.70 2.54 3.34
CA GLY A 245 10.50 2.15 4.08
C GLY A 245 9.72 3.35 4.61
N GLY A 246 10.41 4.39 5.10
CA GLY A 246 9.77 5.65 5.46
C GLY A 246 9.11 6.33 4.26
N PHE A 247 9.73 6.29 3.08
CA PHE A 247 9.13 6.80 1.85
C PHE A 247 7.86 6.02 1.47
N ALA A 248 7.90 4.69 1.57
CA ALA A 248 6.74 3.83 1.34
C ALA A 248 5.57 4.14 2.29
N ASP A 249 5.86 4.39 3.56
CA ASP A 249 4.89 4.75 4.58
C ASP A 249 4.21 6.10 4.24
N VAL A 250 5.02 7.10 3.87
CA VAL A 250 4.52 8.41 3.42
C VAL A 250 3.69 8.29 2.14
N LEU A 251 4.14 7.51 1.14
CA LEU A 251 3.41 7.31 -0.13
C LEU A 251 2.04 6.70 0.10
N ASN A 252 1.93 5.70 0.98
CA ASN A 252 0.67 5.10 1.35
C ASN A 252 -0.28 6.12 2.01
N ALA A 253 0.21 6.94 2.93
CA ALA A 253 -0.61 7.96 3.59
C ALA A 253 -1.09 9.04 2.60
N VAL A 254 -0.19 9.63 1.80
CA VAL A 254 -0.55 10.72 0.89
C VAL A 254 -1.45 10.29 -0.26
N ALA A 255 -1.33 9.04 -0.73
CA ALA A 255 -2.22 8.52 -1.77
C ALA A 255 -3.70 8.57 -1.35
N ARG A 256 -3.98 8.53 -0.05
CA ARG A 256 -5.34 8.48 0.53
C ARG A 256 -5.76 9.81 1.16
N GLU A 257 -4.85 10.49 1.85
CA GLU A 257 -5.14 11.75 2.53
C GLU A 257 -5.10 12.97 1.59
N ARG A 258 -4.07 13.03 0.74
CA ARG A 258 -3.76 14.22 -0.09
C ARG A 258 -3.14 13.78 -1.43
N PRO A 259 -3.92 13.14 -2.32
CA PRO A 259 -3.38 12.51 -3.54
C PRO A 259 -2.63 13.47 -4.46
N GLY A 260 -3.06 14.73 -4.56
CA GLY A 260 -2.34 15.76 -5.33
C GLY A 260 -0.94 16.04 -4.78
N THR A 261 -0.78 16.05 -3.45
CA THR A 261 0.53 16.14 -2.79
C THR A 261 1.36 14.90 -3.07
N GLY A 262 0.74 13.72 -3.04
CA GLY A 262 1.39 12.46 -3.40
C GLY A 262 1.93 12.46 -4.83
N VAL A 263 1.13 12.91 -5.80
CA VAL A 263 1.56 13.04 -7.20
C VAL A 263 2.72 14.02 -7.32
N ALA A 264 2.67 15.18 -6.67
CA ALA A 264 3.76 16.15 -6.68
C ALA A 264 5.06 15.57 -6.11
N LEU A 265 4.97 14.83 -4.99
CA LEU A 265 6.10 14.16 -4.36
C LEU A 265 6.69 13.07 -5.28
N ALA A 266 5.83 12.21 -5.84
CA ALA A 266 6.24 11.13 -6.75
C ALA A 266 6.84 11.68 -8.05
N LEU A 267 6.45 12.88 -8.50
CA LEU A 267 7.08 13.56 -9.64
C LEU A 267 8.39 14.28 -9.30
N GLY A 268 8.78 14.37 -8.03
CA GLY A 268 9.95 15.12 -7.59
C GLY A 268 9.77 16.64 -7.64
N HIS A 269 8.52 17.12 -7.61
CA HIS A 269 8.17 18.55 -7.75
C HIS A 269 8.02 19.25 -6.37
N GLY A 270 8.54 18.65 -5.31
CA GLY A 270 8.41 19.14 -3.94
C GLY A 270 7.22 18.53 -3.20
N GLY A 271 6.70 19.24 -2.20
CA GLY A 271 5.58 18.77 -1.37
C GLY A 271 5.97 17.87 -0.19
N ARG A 272 7.27 17.71 0.09
CA ARG A 272 7.78 16.90 1.22
C ARG A 272 7.12 17.24 2.55
N ASP A 273 7.10 18.52 2.94
CA ASP A 273 6.55 18.93 4.24
C ASP A 273 5.05 18.63 4.33
N ALA A 274 4.29 18.98 3.29
CA ALA A 274 2.86 18.68 3.22
C ALA A 274 2.55 17.17 3.20
N ALA A 275 3.46 16.37 2.65
CA ALA A 275 3.38 14.91 2.65
C ALA A 275 3.66 14.32 4.04
N LEU A 276 4.67 14.85 4.75
CA LEU A 276 4.95 14.48 6.13
C LEU A 276 3.80 14.86 7.05
N ASP A 277 3.19 16.04 6.90
CA ASP A 277 2.02 16.44 7.67
C ASP A 277 0.84 15.48 7.45
N ALA A 278 0.56 15.12 6.18
CA ALA A 278 -0.49 14.14 5.87
C ALA A 278 -0.19 12.75 6.44
N TRP A 279 1.08 12.33 6.45
CA TRP A 279 1.51 11.08 7.07
C TRP A 279 1.34 11.08 8.59
N ARG A 280 1.68 12.19 9.27
CA ARG A 280 1.45 12.35 10.72
C ARG A 280 -0.04 12.30 11.05
N ASP A 281 -0.86 13.09 10.35
CA ASP A 281 -2.32 13.12 10.51
C ASP A 281 -2.92 11.71 10.34
N HIS A 282 -2.46 10.98 9.31
CA HIS A 282 -2.91 9.62 9.02
C HIS A 282 -2.54 8.65 10.15
N ALA A 283 -1.29 8.67 10.59
CA ALA A 283 -0.80 7.74 11.59
C ALA A 283 -1.40 7.97 12.97
N GLU A 284 -1.57 9.23 13.38
CA GLU A 284 -2.24 9.58 14.63
C GLU A 284 -3.67 9.02 14.66
N ALA A 285 -4.44 9.26 13.59
CA ALA A 285 -5.80 8.75 13.47
C ALA A 285 -5.86 7.22 13.50
N VAL A 286 -4.98 6.53 12.76
CA VAL A 286 -4.97 5.06 12.70
C VAL A 286 -4.53 4.43 14.03
N HIS A 287 -3.50 4.96 14.68
CA HIS A 287 -3.05 4.43 15.96
C HIS A 287 -4.06 4.69 17.09
N ALA A 288 -4.73 5.85 17.08
CA ALA A 288 -5.84 6.13 17.99
C ALA A 288 -7.00 5.14 17.76
N ALA A 289 -7.44 4.99 16.51
CA ALA A 289 -8.51 4.05 16.13
C ALA A 289 -8.18 2.61 16.55
N LEU A 290 -6.95 2.13 16.34
CA LEU A 290 -6.55 0.78 16.73
C LEU A 290 -6.56 0.57 18.25
N ARG A 291 -6.24 1.60 19.02
CA ARG A 291 -6.22 1.57 20.49
C ARG A 291 -7.63 1.56 21.08
N GLU A 292 -8.56 2.25 20.42
CA GLU A 292 -9.94 2.46 20.88
C GLU A 292 -10.95 1.47 20.25
N ALA A 293 -10.49 0.66 19.29
CA ALA A 293 -11.33 -0.24 18.51
C ALA A 293 -12.09 -1.26 19.37
N HIS A 294 -13.34 -1.51 18.98
CA HIS A 294 -14.13 -2.63 19.47
C HIS A 294 -13.84 -3.85 18.60
N THR A 295 -13.26 -4.89 19.20
CA THR A 295 -12.81 -6.08 18.47
C THR A 295 -13.65 -7.32 18.76
N GLY A 296 -13.70 -8.24 17.81
CA GLY A 296 -14.39 -9.52 17.94
C GLY A 296 -13.75 -10.62 17.10
N ARG A 297 -13.81 -11.87 17.58
CA ARG A 297 -13.26 -13.05 16.88
C ARG A 297 -14.38 -13.95 16.37
N TYR A 298 -14.28 -14.31 15.10
CA TYR A 298 -15.29 -15.05 14.35
C TYR A 298 -14.63 -16.06 13.40
N ASP A 299 -14.34 -17.27 13.89
CA ASP A 299 -13.94 -18.44 13.08
C ASP A 299 -13.07 -18.12 11.85
N GLY A 300 -11.82 -17.70 12.07
CA GLY A 300 -10.89 -17.30 11.02
C GLY A 300 -10.90 -15.81 10.65
N VAL A 301 -11.83 -15.03 11.20
CA VAL A 301 -11.94 -13.57 10.98
C VAL A 301 -11.86 -12.80 12.30
N PHE A 302 -11.04 -11.76 12.32
CA PHE A 302 -10.97 -10.79 13.41
C PHE A 302 -11.61 -9.47 12.95
N ALA A 303 -12.73 -9.11 13.58
CA ALA A 303 -13.45 -7.89 13.26
C ALA A 303 -12.96 -6.74 14.13
N VAL A 304 -12.79 -5.57 13.53
CA VAL A 304 -12.36 -4.32 14.15
C VAL A 304 -13.40 -3.27 13.80
N ARG A 305 -14.02 -2.63 14.79
CA ARG A 305 -14.90 -1.47 14.60
C ARG A 305 -14.26 -0.28 15.27
N ALA A 306 -13.97 0.76 14.51
CA ALA A 306 -13.31 1.94 15.04
C ALA A 306 -13.69 3.15 14.21
N ASP A 307 -13.82 4.29 14.86
CA ASP A 307 -13.89 5.59 14.19
C ASP A 307 -12.47 5.96 13.76
N VAL A 308 -12.23 6.07 12.44
CA VAL A 308 -10.93 6.49 11.90
C VAL A 308 -10.87 8.00 11.57
N GLY A 309 -11.90 8.75 11.96
CA GLY A 309 -11.94 10.20 11.92
C GLY A 309 -11.93 10.78 10.51
N GLY A 310 -12.98 10.58 9.73
CA GLY A 310 -13.21 11.38 8.51
C GLY A 310 -13.99 12.65 8.84
N ASP A 311 -13.62 13.82 8.31
CA ASP A 311 -14.59 14.94 8.29
C ASP A 311 -15.76 14.51 7.40
N ALA A 312 -16.87 14.07 8.00
CA ALA A 312 -18.03 13.54 7.28
C ALA A 312 -18.59 14.50 6.20
N ASP A 313 -18.30 15.80 6.33
CA ASP A 313 -18.78 16.85 5.42
C ASP A 313 -17.69 17.42 4.48
N GLY A 314 -16.46 16.86 4.52
CA GLY A 314 -15.32 17.35 3.75
C GLY A 314 -15.19 16.73 2.34
N PRO A 315 -14.68 17.45 1.33
CA PRO A 315 -14.34 16.84 0.04
C PRO A 315 -13.38 15.66 0.24
N GLY A 316 -13.73 14.49 -0.31
CA GLY A 316 -12.90 13.28 -0.22
C GLY A 316 -12.94 12.56 1.14
N ALA A 317 -13.94 12.83 1.99
CA ALA A 317 -14.17 12.13 3.26
C ALA A 317 -14.08 10.60 3.11
N ASP A 318 -14.84 10.02 2.19
CA ASP A 318 -14.86 8.59 1.92
C ASP A 318 -13.47 8.02 1.59
N SER A 319 -12.65 8.77 0.86
CA SER A 319 -11.30 8.33 0.47
C SER A 319 -10.35 8.30 1.67
N ARG A 320 -10.49 9.25 2.61
CA ARG A 320 -9.74 9.27 3.87
C ARG A 320 -10.18 8.12 4.78
N THR A 321 -11.48 7.93 4.98
CA THR A 321 -12.04 6.83 5.78
C THR A 321 -11.58 5.48 5.23
N ALA A 322 -11.78 5.24 3.93
CA ALA A 322 -11.32 4.03 3.24
C ALA A 322 -9.82 3.81 3.41
N GLY A 323 -9.03 4.86 3.24
CA GLY A 323 -7.58 4.78 3.34
C GLY A 323 -7.06 4.47 4.74
N ARG A 324 -7.64 5.10 5.76
CA ARG A 324 -7.29 4.86 7.17
C ARG A 324 -7.77 3.49 7.64
N LEU A 325 -8.96 3.07 7.25
CA LEU A 325 -9.46 1.71 7.51
C LEU A 325 -8.57 0.63 6.89
N ALA A 326 -8.05 0.84 5.68
CA ALA A 326 -7.11 -0.10 5.07
C ALA A 326 -5.82 -0.25 5.91
N THR A 327 -5.25 0.86 6.35
CA THR A 327 -4.07 0.84 7.23
C THR A 327 -4.40 0.21 8.59
N LEU A 328 -5.56 0.52 9.16
CA LEU A 328 -6.06 -0.07 10.41
C LEU A 328 -6.21 -1.59 10.30
N ALA A 329 -6.86 -2.08 9.24
CA ALA A 329 -7.05 -3.51 8.99
C ALA A 329 -5.70 -4.24 8.88
N ARG A 330 -4.74 -3.66 8.16
CA ARG A 330 -3.36 -4.20 8.03
C ARG A 330 -2.64 -4.24 9.38
N LEU A 331 -2.66 -3.15 10.15
CA LEU A 331 -2.00 -3.10 11.46
C LEU A 331 -2.66 -4.06 12.46
N ALA A 332 -4.00 -4.12 12.48
CA ALA A 332 -4.71 -5.10 13.28
C ALA A 332 -4.33 -6.53 12.85
N ARG A 333 -4.25 -6.82 11.55
CA ARG A 333 -3.84 -8.12 11.02
C ARG A 333 -2.45 -8.50 11.51
N ASP A 334 -1.50 -7.57 11.45
CA ASP A 334 -0.09 -7.85 11.75
C ASP A 334 0.18 -7.90 13.26
N PHE A 335 -0.42 -7.02 14.05
CA PHE A 335 -0.02 -6.78 15.45
C PHE A 335 -1.07 -7.15 16.51
N ARG A 336 -2.33 -7.41 16.14
CA ARG A 336 -3.42 -7.67 17.11
C ARG A 336 -4.17 -8.97 16.85
N SER A 337 -4.34 -9.35 15.59
CA SER A 337 -5.22 -10.42 15.18
C SER A 337 -4.53 -11.78 15.34
N PRO A 338 -5.09 -12.69 16.16
CA PRO A 338 -4.68 -14.09 16.12
C PRO A 338 -5.24 -14.83 14.89
N GLU A 339 -6.19 -14.23 14.16
CA GLU A 339 -6.81 -14.79 12.97
C GLU A 339 -6.03 -14.42 11.70
N PRO A 340 -6.10 -15.21 10.62
CA PRO A 340 -5.43 -14.91 9.36
C PRO A 340 -6.11 -13.80 8.53
N PHE A 341 -7.32 -13.40 8.91
CA PHE A 341 -8.13 -12.44 8.17
C PHE A 341 -8.69 -11.38 9.11
N VAL A 342 -8.65 -10.11 8.68
CA VAL A 342 -9.22 -8.96 9.39
C VAL A 342 -10.24 -8.27 8.52
N VAL A 343 -11.35 -7.85 9.14
CA VAL A 343 -12.29 -6.86 8.59
C VAL A 343 -12.34 -5.68 9.54
N ALA A 344 -12.05 -4.47 9.03
CA ALA A 344 -12.22 -3.22 9.74
C ALA A 344 -13.41 -2.45 9.16
N LEU A 345 -14.29 -1.94 10.03
CA LEU A 345 -15.55 -1.30 9.66
C LEU A 345 -15.62 0.11 10.25
N ASP A 346 -15.99 1.07 9.41
CA ASP A 346 -16.39 2.42 9.80
C ASP A 346 -17.24 3.06 8.68
N ASP A 347 -18.27 3.81 9.05
CA ASP A 347 -19.09 4.66 8.17
C ASP A 347 -19.41 4.10 6.77
N GLY A 348 -20.01 2.90 6.70
CA GLY A 348 -20.38 2.27 5.42
C GLY A 348 -19.18 1.82 4.56
N VAL A 349 -18.00 1.69 5.16
CA VAL A 349 -16.81 1.18 4.50
C VAL A 349 -16.27 -0.04 5.24
N ALA A 350 -15.92 -1.08 4.49
CA ALA A 350 -15.22 -2.25 5.00
C ALA A 350 -13.85 -2.36 4.36
N ALA A 351 -12.80 -2.42 5.19
CA ALA A 351 -11.45 -2.75 4.77
C ALA A 351 -11.10 -4.18 5.20
N LEU A 352 -10.54 -4.94 4.27
CA LEU A 352 -10.22 -6.35 4.39
C LEU A 352 -8.71 -6.51 4.31
N SER A 353 -8.11 -7.27 5.21
CA SER A 353 -6.68 -7.60 5.16
C SER A 353 -6.45 -9.06 5.54
N ALA A 354 -5.83 -9.80 4.64
CA ALA A 354 -5.59 -11.23 4.72
C ALA A 354 -4.09 -11.53 4.74
N VAL A 355 -3.65 -12.54 5.47
CA VAL A 355 -2.23 -12.95 5.50
C VAL A 355 -1.79 -13.51 4.16
N GLU A 356 -2.63 -14.34 3.54
CA GLU A 356 -2.29 -15.03 2.28
C GLU A 356 -3.12 -14.53 1.11
N SER A 357 -4.46 -14.55 1.23
CA SER A 357 -5.39 -14.03 0.24
C SER A 357 -6.86 -14.24 0.65
N GLY A 358 -7.79 -13.80 -0.19
CA GLY A 358 -9.25 -13.89 -0.02
C GLY A 358 -9.91 -12.52 0.20
N ALA A 359 -9.12 -11.43 0.23
CA ALA A 359 -9.65 -10.08 0.39
C ALA A 359 -10.48 -9.66 -0.82
N SER A 360 -10.03 -9.94 -2.05
CA SER A 360 -10.80 -9.71 -3.27
C SER A 360 -12.11 -10.49 -3.30
N ASP A 361 -12.09 -11.78 -2.98
CA ASP A 361 -13.29 -12.65 -3.02
C ASP A 361 -14.33 -12.20 -1.98
N ALA A 362 -13.87 -11.82 -0.79
CA ALA A 362 -14.73 -11.27 0.24
C ALA A 362 -15.25 -9.88 -0.16
N ALA A 363 -14.43 -9.05 -0.82
CA ALA A 363 -14.87 -7.75 -1.34
C ALA A 363 -15.94 -7.93 -2.43
N ASP A 364 -15.78 -8.87 -3.36
CA ASP A 364 -16.79 -9.21 -4.36
C ASP A 364 -18.11 -9.64 -3.71
N THR A 365 -18.03 -10.49 -2.68
CA THR A 365 -19.20 -10.93 -1.92
C THR A 365 -19.91 -9.74 -1.26
N LEU A 366 -19.16 -8.89 -0.56
CA LEU A 366 -19.71 -7.72 0.10
C LEU A 366 -20.30 -6.71 -0.89
N ALA A 367 -19.64 -6.50 -2.02
CA ALA A 367 -20.09 -5.57 -3.04
C ALA A 367 -21.39 -6.08 -3.71
N ALA A 368 -21.53 -7.40 -3.89
CA ALA A 368 -22.75 -8.01 -4.42
C ALA A 368 -23.93 -8.01 -3.43
N GLU A 369 -23.67 -8.25 -2.13
CA GLU A 369 -24.71 -8.40 -1.11
C GLU A 369 -25.11 -7.07 -0.45
N PHE A 370 -24.15 -6.17 -0.27
CA PHE A 370 -24.30 -4.94 0.51
C PHE A 370 -23.85 -3.68 -0.24
N GLY A 371 -23.56 -3.75 -1.55
CA GLY A 371 -23.04 -2.61 -2.30
C GLY A 371 -23.97 -1.39 -2.29
N ALA A 372 -23.41 -0.21 -2.01
CA ALA A 372 -24.12 1.06 -2.11
C ALA A 372 -24.11 1.58 -3.56
N GLY A 373 -25.29 1.64 -4.21
CA GLY A 373 -25.48 2.25 -5.53
C GLY A 373 -25.45 1.28 -6.73
N PRO A 374 -25.51 1.82 -7.98
CA PRO A 374 -25.70 1.01 -9.19
C PRO A 374 -24.42 0.29 -9.66
N THR A 375 -23.25 0.67 -9.17
CA THR A 375 -21.96 0.03 -9.48
C THR A 375 -21.26 -0.30 -8.17
N PRO A 376 -21.32 -1.56 -7.70
CA PRO A 376 -20.68 -1.96 -6.47
C PRO A 376 -19.16 -1.76 -6.62
N ALA A 377 -18.61 -0.86 -5.81
CA ALA A 377 -17.24 -0.39 -5.95
C ALA A 377 -16.38 -0.95 -4.81
N TRP A 378 -15.51 -1.89 -5.16
CA TRP A 378 -14.37 -2.25 -4.33
C TRP A 378 -13.07 -2.05 -5.12
N THR A 379 -11.96 -1.88 -4.39
CA THR A 379 -10.62 -1.84 -4.97
C THR A 379 -9.66 -2.57 -4.05
N GLY A 380 -8.61 -3.19 -4.61
CA GLY A 380 -7.66 -3.94 -3.83
C GLY A 380 -6.93 -5.02 -4.60
N THR A 381 -6.33 -5.93 -3.85
CA THR A 381 -5.59 -7.11 -4.30
C THR A 381 -6.20 -8.36 -3.65
N ALA A 382 -5.57 -9.52 -3.88
CA ALA A 382 -5.93 -10.75 -3.21
C ALA A 382 -5.77 -10.67 -1.67
N THR A 383 -4.87 -9.82 -1.15
CA THR A 383 -4.56 -9.72 0.29
C THR A 383 -5.21 -8.55 0.98
N ASP A 384 -5.48 -7.45 0.27
CA ASP A 384 -6.00 -6.23 0.89
C ASP A 384 -7.05 -5.61 -0.03
N ALA A 385 -8.22 -5.27 0.51
CA ALA A 385 -9.30 -4.68 -0.27
C ALA A 385 -10.10 -3.69 0.56
N VAL A 386 -10.71 -2.71 -0.11
CA VAL A 386 -11.68 -1.79 0.49
C VAL A 386 -12.94 -1.77 -0.36
N VAL A 387 -14.08 -1.89 0.30
CA VAL A 387 -15.40 -1.94 -0.34
C VAL A 387 -16.35 -0.97 0.36
N ARG A 388 -17.15 -0.25 -0.43
CA ARG A 388 -18.30 0.50 0.09
C ARG A 388 -19.46 -0.45 0.29
N VAL A 389 -20.02 -0.41 1.49
CA VAL A 389 -21.25 -1.12 1.86
C VAL A 389 -22.35 -0.10 2.17
N ASP A 390 -23.58 -0.53 2.10
CA ASP A 390 -24.73 0.25 2.56
C ASP A 390 -24.51 0.64 4.04
N PRO A 391 -24.50 1.94 4.39
CA PRO A 391 -24.32 2.36 5.78
C PRO A 391 -25.43 1.88 6.71
N ASP A 392 -26.60 1.49 6.17
CA ASP A 392 -27.69 0.89 6.95
C ASP A 392 -27.52 -0.63 7.15
N ALA A 393 -26.54 -1.26 6.49
CA ALA A 393 -26.24 -2.67 6.68
C ALA A 393 -25.69 -2.91 8.10
N ALA A 394 -26.22 -3.94 8.77
CA ALA A 394 -25.74 -4.27 10.11
C ALA A 394 -24.32 -4.86 10.03
N ASP A 395 -23.37 -4.33 10.82
CA ASP A 395 -22.00 -4.85 10.92
C ASP A 395 -21.95 -6.37 11.13
N ALA A 396 -22.89 -6.92 11.89
CA ALA A 396 -22.94 -8.35 12.17
C ALA A 396 -23.17 -9.20 10.90
N ASP A 397 -23.97 -8.69 9.97
CA ASP A 397 -24.26 -9.35 8.70
C ASP A 397 -23.07 -9.23 7.74
N VAL A 398 -22.45 -8.05 7.68
CA VAL A 398 -21.19 -7.82 6.92
C VAL A 398 -20.09 -8.78 7.40
N ILE A 399 -19.89 -8.90 8.72
CA ILE A 399 -18.89 -9.82 9.30
C ILE A 399 -19.24 -11.29 8.99
N ALA A 400 -20.53 -11.65 9.04
CA ALA A 400 -20.97 -13.00 8.72
C ALA A 400 -20.67 -13.35 7.24
N ALA A 401 -20.92 -12.43 6.31
CA ALA A 401 -20.62 -12.60 4.90
C ALA A 401 -19.12 -12.78 4.64
N VAL A 402 -18.26 -11.95 5.24
CA VAL A 402 -16.79 -12.10 5.14
C VAL A 402 -16.34 -13.46 5.65
N ARG A 403 -16.85 -13.89 6.81
CA ARG A 403 -16.54 -15.21 7.39
C ARG A 403 -16.96 -16.35 6.47
N ASP A 404 -18.12 -16.26 5.84
CA ASP A 404 -18.62 -17.32 4.98
C ASP A 404 -17.88 -17.36 3.63
N ALA A 405 -17.50 -16.19 3.08
CA ALA A 405 -16.63 -16.08 1.91
C ALA A 405 -15.24 -16.72 2.16
N THR A 406 -14.60 -16.36 3.27
CA THR A 406 -13.27 -16.88 3.62
C THR A 406 -13.25 -18.39 3.87
N ARG A 407 -14.32 -18.98 4.42
CA ARG A 407 -14.44 -20.44 4.52
C ARG A 407 -14.51 -21.11 3.15
N THR A 408 -15.24 -20.52 2.21
CA THR A 408 -15.43 -21.06 0.87
C THR A 408 -14.11 -21.08 0.10
N THR A 409 -13.37 -19.96 0.12
CA THR A 409 -12.02 -19.88 -0.49
C THR A 409 -11.06 -20.91 0.10
N ARG A 410 -11.15 -21.21 1.41
CA ARG A 410 -10.30 -22.24 2.05
C ARG A 410 -10.68 -23.67 1.63
N ALA A 411 -11.99 -23.93 1.47
CA ALA A 411 -12.47 -25.23 1.03
C ALA A 411 -11.98 -25.56 -0.39
N ASP A 412 -12.06 -24.59 -1.32
CA ASP A 412 -11.63 -24.78 -2.72
C ASP A 412 -10.11 -24.95 -2.88
N ARG A 413 -9.31 -24.47 -1.93
CA ARG A 413 -7.83 -24.62 -1.93
C ARG A 413 -7.33 -25.91 -1.30
N THR A 414 -8.21 -26.70 -0.71
CA THR A 414 -7.87 -28.03 -0.20
C THR A 414 -8.35 -29.06 -1.22
N PRO A 415 -7.59 -29.37 -2.29
CA PRO A 415 -7.97 -30.48 -3.14
C PRO A 415 -7.94 -31.75 -2.28
N GLU A 416 -9.03 -32.52 -2.33
CA GLU A 416 -9.18 -33.82 -1.67
C GLU A 416 -7.92 -34.69 -1.91
N SER A 417 -6.99 -34.68 -0.95
CA SER A 417 -5.88 -35.64 -0.89
C SER A 417 -6.29 -36.88 -0.09
N GLU A 418 -7.54 -37.33 -0.27
CA GLU A 418 -8.04 -38.59 0.26
C GLU A 418 -8.61 -39.42 -0.87
N GLY A 419 -7.79 -40.29 -1.47
CA GLY A 419 -8.31 -41.17 -2.52
C GLY A 419 -7.35 -42.11 -3.23
N SER A 420 -6.38 -42.73 -2.57
CA SER A 420 -5.93 -44.10 -2.93
C SER A 420 -4.91 -44.65 -1.94
N ARG A 421 -5.39 -45.58 -1.11
CA ARG A 421 -4.59 -46.65 -0.50
C ARG A 421 -5.02 -47.97 -1.13
#